data_AF-A0A392SGP8-F1
#
_entry.id   AF-A0A392SGP8-F1
#
_cell.length_a   1.000
_cell.length_b   1.000
_cell.length_c   1.000
_cell.angle_alpha   90.00
_cell.angle_beta   90.00
_cell.angle_gamma   90.00
#
_symmetry.space_group_name_H-M   'P 1'
#
loop_
_entity.id
_entity.type
_entity.pdbx_description
1 polymer ?
#
loop_
_entity_poly.entity_id
_entity_poly.type
_entity_poly.pdbx_seq_one_letter_code
_entity_poly.pdbx_strand_id
1 'polypeptide(L)' 'MKKKQEVSCGTSTVQTMEGITVVIELHIKYYNVVSGGQHSSKIVINMYATVINASE' A
#
# COMPACT_ATOMS: atom_id res chain seq x y z
N MET A 1 -12.47 -0.26 24.59
CA MET A 1 -11.54 0.29 23.58
C MET A 1 -12.06 -0.07 22.21
N LYS A 2 -12.44 0.91 21.37
CA LYS A 2 -12.88 0.64 19.98
C LYS A 2 -11.69 0.87 19.04
N LYS A 3 -11.32 -0.16 18.28
CA LYS A 3 -10.28 -0.11 17.24
C LYS A 3 -10.97 -0.12 15.88
N LYS A 4 -10.85 0.95 15.11
CA LYS A 4 -11.31 1.00 13.71
C LYS A 4 -10.10 0.77 12.82
N GLN A 5 -10.18 -0.22 11.95
CA GLN A 5 -9.17 -0.50 10.94
C GLN A 5 -9.79 -0.36 9.56
N GLU A 6 -9.14 0.41 8.69
CA GLU A 6 -9.48 0.51 7.27
C GLU A 6 -8.27 0.08 6.46
N VAL A 7 -8.51 -0.65 5.37
CA VAL A 7 -7.48 -1.13 4.46
C VAL A 7 -7.84 -0.67 3.06
N SER A 8 -6.88 -0.06 2.37
CA SER A 8 -6.97 0.30 0.96
C SER A 8 -5.82 -0.36 0.22
N CYS A 9 -6.11 -0.97 -0.92
CA CYS A 9 -5.11 -1.57 -1.80
C CYS A 9 -5.26 -1.02 -3.23
N GLY A 10 -4.14 -0.89 -3.92
CA GLY A 10 -4.11 -0.52 -5.33
C GLY A 10 -2.92 -1.16 -6.02
N THR A 11 -3.13 -1.54 -7.27
CA THR A 11 -2.07 -2.05 -8.15
C THR A 11 -1.94 -1.11 -9.33
N SER A 12 -0.71 -0.73 -9.66
CA SER A 12 -0.39 0.04 -10.86
C SER A 12 0.62 -0.72 -11.69
N THR A 13 0.46 -0.68 -13.00
CA THR A 13 1.39 -1.31 -13.94
C THR A 13 1.89 -0.23 -14.88
N VAL A 14 3.21 -0.13 -14.99
CA VAL A 14 3.88 0.79 -15.91
C VAL A 14 4.73 -0.04 -16.86
N GLN A 15 4.55 0.16 -18.15
CA GLN A 15 5.39 -0.44 -19.18
C GLN A 15 6.30 0.63 -19.76
N THR A 16 7.61 0.39 -19.77
CA THR A 16 8.58 1.30 -20.37
C THR A 16 8.73 1.04 -21.86
N MET A 17 9.32 2.01 -22.58
CA MET A 17 9.66 1.86 -24.01
C MET A 17 10.68 0.74 -24.26
N GLU A 18 11.43 0.33 -23.23
CA GLU A 18 12.44 -0.74 -23.29
C GLU A 18 11.83 -2.13 -23.08
N GLY A 19 10.50 -2.25 -22.96
CA GLY A 19 9.82 -3.53 -22.73
C GLY A 19 9.90 -4.01 -21.28
N ILE A 20 10.33 -3.16 -20.35
CA ILE A 20 10.34 -3.46 -18.92
C ILE A 20 8.94 -3.17 -18.37
N THR A 21 8.34 -4.15 -17.71
CA THR A 21 7.08 -4.00 -16.99
C THR A 21 7.37 -3.85 -15.50
N VAL A 22 6.90 -2.76 -14.90
CA VAL A 22 6.97 -2.53 -13.46
C VAL A 22 5.57 -2.65 -12.89
N VAL A 23 5.38 -3.61 -11.98
CA VAL A 23 4.15 -3.78 -11.22
C VAL A 23 4.38 -3.21 -9.82
N ILE A 24 3.53 -2.28 -9.41
CA ILE A 24 3.58 -1.65 -8.09
C ILE A 24 2.29 -1.99 -7.35
N GLU A 25 2.41 -2.65 -6.22
CA GLU A 25 1.32 -2.90 -5.29
C GLU A 25 1.47 -1.99 -4.07
N LEU A 26 0.40 -1.25 -3.76
CA LEU A 26 0.34 -0.34 -2.63
C LEU A 26 -0.72 -0.81 -1.65
N HIS A 27 -0.32 -1.13 -0.41
CA HIS A 27 -1.21 -1.49 0.68
C HIS A 27 -1.15 -0.42 1.77
N ILE A 28 -2.28 0.25 2.00
CA ILE A 28 -2.42 1.27 3.04
C ILE A 28 -3.35 0.75 4.13
N LYS A 29 -2.90 0.78 5.38
CA LYS A 29 -3.70 0.42 6.55
C LYS A 29 -3.81 1.62 7.49
N TYR A 30 -5.04 2.00 7.81
CA TYR A 30 -5.37 3.05 8.75
C TYR A 30 -5.86 2.40 10.05
N TYR A 31 -5.26 2.78 11.17
CA TYR A 31 -5.63 2.34 12.50
C TYR A 31 -6.05 3.55 13.32
N ASN A 32 -7.30 3.55 13.78
CA ASN A 32 -7.78 4.51 14.76
C ASN A 32 -8.13 3.79 16.05
N VAL A 33 -7.57 4.27 17.15
CA VAL A 33 -7.81 3.76 18.50
C VAL A 33 -8.38 4.89 19.35
N VAL A 34 -9.52 4.61 19.98
CA VAL A 34 -10.12 5.50 20.99
C VAL A 34 -10.13 4.78 22.34
N SER A 35 -9.41 5.35 23.31
CA SER A 35 -9.34 4.87 24.69
C SER A 35 -9.37 6.04 25.66
N GLY A 36 -10.34 6.08 26.57
CA GLY A 36 -10.37 7.06 27.67
C GLY A 36 -10.31 8.54 27.25
N GLY A 37 -10.82 8.90 26.07
CA GLY A 37 -10.76 10.28 25.54
C GLY A 37 -9.50 10.62 24.72
N GLN A 38 -8.48 9.74 24.71
CA GLN A 38 -7.37 9.85 23.78
C GLN A 38 -7.70 9.21 22.43
N HIS A 39 -7.42 9.97 21.37
CA HIS A 39 -7.48 9.53 19.98
C HIS A 39 -6.06 9.31 19.48
N SER A 40 -5.77 8.09 19.02
CA SER A 40 -4.51 7.78 18.34
C SER A 40 -4.82 7.26 16.94
N SER A 41 -4.12 7.81 15.96
CA SER A 41 -4.23 7.44 14.55
C SER A 41 -2.86 6.98 14.05
N LYS A 42 -2.81 5.83 13.38
CA LYS A 42 -1.59 5.29 12.74
C LYS A 42 -1.89 4.91 11.31
N ILE A 43 -1.03 5.34 10.38
CA ILE A 43 -1.07 4.95 8.98
C ILE A 43 0.14 4.04 8.72
N VAL A 44 -0.08 2.91 8.07
CA VAL A 44 0.97 1.99 7.62
C VAL A 44 0.86 1.86 6.12
N ILE A 45 1.93 2.17 5.39
CA ILE A 45 2.01 2.08 3.94
C ILE A 45 3.06 1.03 3.60
N ASN A 46 2.65 -0.04 2.93
CA ASN A 46 3.54 -1.04 2.36
C ASN A 46 3.50 -0.92 0.84
N MET A 47 4.67 -0.75 0.21
CA MET A 47 4.82 -0.71 -1.24
C MET A 47 5.67 -1.89 -1.69
N TYR A 48 5.17 -2.65 -2.65
CA TYR A 48 5.87 -3.75 -3.28
C TYR A 48 6.05 -3.42 -4.75
N ALA A 49 7.29 -3.50 -5.25
CA ALA A 49 7.60 -3.29 -6.66
C ALA A 49 8.20 -4.57 -7.24
N THR A 50 7.63 -5.03 -8.34
CA THR A 50 8.13 -6.15 -9.12
C THR A 50 8.53 -5.63 -10.49
N VAL A 51 9.81 -5.80 -10.83
CA VAL A 51 10.34 -5.46 -12.15
C VAL A 51 10.39 -6.75 -12.96
N ILE A 52 9.69 -6.76 -14.09
CA ILE A 52 9.63 -7.85 -15.05
C ILE A 52 10.32 -7.35 -16.30
N ASN A 53 11.53 -7.84 -16.56
CA ASN A 53 12.21 -7.59 -17.81
C ASN A 53 11.90 -8.74 -18.78
N ALA A 54 11.25 -8.43 -19.89
CA ALA A 54 10.94 -9.42 -20.92
C ALA A 54 12.06 -9.58 -21.97
N SER A 55 13.18 -8.85 -21.83
CA SER A 55 14.35 -9.03 -22.68
C SER A 55 15.15 -10.26 -22.24
N GLU A 56 15.17 -11.29 -23.08
CA GLU A 56 16.18 -12.37 -23.06
C GLU A 56 17.54 -11.89 -23.58
#